data_AF-A0A8K0F1T8-F1
#
_entry.id   AF-A0A8K0F1T8-F1
#
_cell.length_a   1.000
_cell.length_b   1.000
_cell.length_c   1.000
_cell.angle_alpha   90.00
_cell.angle_beta   90.00
_cell.angle_gamma   90.00
#
_symmetry.space_group_name_H-M   'P 1'
#
loop_
_entity.id
_entity.type
_entity.pdbx_description
1 polymer ?
#
loop_
_entity_poly.entity_id
_entity_poly.type
_entity_poly.pdbx_seq_one_letter_code
_entity_poly.pdbx_strand_id
1 'polypeptide(L)'
;MAMRSSQVHHAEAVNPEVMRSLSLLMNTTEFTPVFQTAEPSRKVAVLTTMLKGLLDKAVPVKKVKITTADKPWMTVRIKELLAERQQAFCSGDTAVYSRLRNAVAKHNKKAKRPYYEREVANLKHSNPGHWFKSIKALMGMDSVKEDASNPSINVLQQECDTLAEHFGSVWSEVSRRVPKLTDVEHKLSQNAFSPFSIGQIKARLRKVNGRKAAGPDLIPSRVLKQYHEELAPVLCDVFNSCLQNCTFPLQWKEAVVRAVPKKPRPHFPSEYRQISLVSCVGKVYEGLLRDALLQDTASSLAPSQHGFMARRSTVTALIYILQSWHKALNSNPKMDVHAVIVDFSRAFDTISHSQLLTSLADTGIRRTLWLSISSY
;
A
#
# COMPACT_ATOMS: atom_id res chain seq x y z
N MET A 1 -2.48 27.32 17.25
CA MET A 1 -2.63 27.05 15.80
C MET A 1 -1.61 25.98 15.38
N ALA A 2 -1.79 24.73 15.82
CA ALA A 2 -0.81 23.67 15.64
C ALA A 2 -0.75 23.21 14.17
N MET A 3 0.42 23.36 13.58
CA MET A 3 0.70 23.16 12.17
C MET A 3 0.85 21.67 11.85
N ARG A 4 0.06 21.17 10.90
CA ARG A 4 0.30 19.84 10.32
C ARG A 4 1.45 19.95 9.32
N SER A 5 2.66 19.60 9.75
CA SER A 5 3.75 19.24 8.84
C SER A 5 3.52 17.80 8.38
N SER A 6 2.69 17.61 7.36
CA SER A 6 2.62 16.33 6.67
C SER A 6 3.55 16.38 5.46
N GLN A 7 4.52 15.47 5.40
CA GLN A 7 5.22 15.15 4.16
C GLN A 7 4.20 14.47 3.23
N VAL A 8 3.50 15.27 2.44
CA VAL A 8 2.58 14.75 1.42
C VAL A 8 3.36 14.69 0.12
N HIS A 9 3.60 13.47 -0.36
CA HIS A 9 3.83 13.28 -1.80
C HIS A 9 2.55 13.73 -2.50
N HIS A 10 2.56 14.91 -3.13
CA HIS A 10 1.48 15.36 -3.99
C HIS A 10 1.26 14.31 -5.08
N ALA A 11 0.24 13.46 -4.87
CA ALA A 11 -0.19 12.45 -5.80
C ALA A 11 -1.35 12.97 -6.66
N GLU A 12 -1.31 14.23 -7.07
CA GLU A 12 -2.26 14.79 -8.03
C GLU A 12 -1.46 15.69 -9.00
N ALA A 13 -1.35 15.23 -10.25
CA ALA A 13 -0.52 15.76 -11.33
C ALA A 13 1.00 15.71 -11.05
N VAL A 14 1.62 14.58 -11.40
CA VAL A 14 3.09 14.48 -11.43
C VAL A 14 3.61 15.46 -12.49
N ASN A 15 4.48 16.39 -12.06
CA ASN A 15 5.11 17.36 -12.96
C ASN A 15 5.85 16.59 -14.08
N PRO A 16 5.49 16.78 -15.37
CA PRO A 16 6.15 16.13 -16.50
C PRO A 16 7.67 16.33 -16.53
N GLU A 17 8.17 17.45 -16.02
CA GLU A 17 9.61 17.74 -15.92
C GLU A 17 10.32 16.82 -14.94
N VAL A 18 9.69 16.55 -13.79
CA VAL A 18 10.21 15.62 -12.77
C VAL A 18 10.36 14.22 -13.35
N MET A 19 9.41 13.79 -14.18
CA MET A 19 9.46 12.48 -14.83
C MET A 19 10.50 12.41 -15.94
N ARG A 20 10.71 13.49 -16.70
CA ARG A 20 11.80 13.55 -17.67
C ARG A 20 13.16 13.48 -16.98
N SER A 21 13.35 14.24 -15.90
CA SER A 21 14.59 14.21 -15.12
C SER A 21 14.88 12.82 -14.56
N LEU A 22 13.88 12.20 -13.93
CA LEU A 22 14.04 10.83 -13.40
C LEU A 22 14.26 9.81 -14.52
N SER A 23 13.62 9.95 -15.67
CA SER A 23 13.84 9.06 -16.83
C SER A 23 15.26 9.15 -17.38
N LEU A 24 15.82 10.36 -17.47
CA LEU A 24 17.21 10.55 -17.90
C LEU A 24 18.15 9.87 -16.90
N LEU A 25 17.97 10.14 -15.61
CA LEU A 25 18.78 9.56 -14.54
C LEU A 25 18.70 8.03 -14.52
N MET A 26 17.51 7.46 -14.66
CA MET A 26 17.32 6.00 -14.71
C MET A 26 18.02 5.36 -15.91
N ASN A 27 18.02 6.03 -17.07
CA ASN A 27 18.69 5.53 -18.28
C ASN A 27 20.21 5.66 -18.23
N THR A 28 20.74 6.65 -17.52
CA THR A 28 22.20 6.87 -17.42
C THR A 28 22.83 6.17 -16.22
N THR A 29 22.03 5.70 -15.26
CA THR A 29 22.57 5.09 -14.04
C THR A 29 23.01 3.66 -14.31
N GLU A 30 24.29 3.40 -14.09
CA GLU A 30 24.82 2.03 -14.07
C GLU A 30 24.65 1.41 -12.70
N PHE A 31 23.94 0.28 -12.63
CA PHE A 31 23.73 -0.48 -11.38
C PHE A 31 24.90 -1.45 -11.07
N THR A 32 26.07 -1.25 -11.68
CA THR A 32 27.29 -2.05 -11.51
C THR A 32 27.63 -2.37 -10.04
N PRO A 33 27.52 -1.43 -9.08
CA PRO A 33 27.79 -1.73 -7.66
C PRO A 33 26.88 -2.81 -7.07
N VAL A 34 25.63 -2.92 -7.54
CA VAL A 34 24.70 -3.96 -7.09
C VAL A 34 25.13 -5.33 -7.62
N PHE A 35 25.51 -5.41 -8.89
CA PHE A 35 25.95 -6.66 -9.50
C PHE A 35 27.24 -7.20 -8.85
N GLN A 36 28.19 -6.31 -8.51
CA GLN A 36 29.46 -6.67 -7.86
C GLN A 36 29.32 -7.08 -6.39
N THR A 37 28.23 -6.69 -5.73
CA THR A 37 27.99 -7.04 -4.32
C THR A 37 27.55 -8.50 -4.22
N ALA A 38 28.23 -9.35 -3.44
CA ALA A 38 27.88 -10.78 -3.34
C ALA A 38 26.71 -11.05 -2.38
N GLU A 39 26.69 -10.42 -1.20
CA GLU A 39 25.72 -10.71 -0.15
C GLU A 39 24.32 -10.15 -0.48
N PRO A 40 23.23 -10.95 -0.39
CA PRO A 40 21.88 -10.52 -0.76
C PRO A 40 21.40 -9.27 0.00
N SER A 41 21.59 -9.22 1.32
CA SER A 41 21.14 -8.08 2.13
C SER A 41 21.89 -6.80 1.76
N ARG A 42 23.19 -6.89 1.45
CA ARG A 42 23.97 -5.75 0.96
C ARG A 42 23.53 -5.33 -0.44
N LYS A 43 23.25 -6.27 -1.36
CA LYS A 43 22.69 -5.93 -2.68
C LYS A 43 21.42 -5.08 -2.55
N VAL A 44 20.52 -5.46 -1.64
CA VAL A 44 19.29 -4.69 -1.36
C VAL A 44 19.60 -3.30 -0.79
N ALA A 45 20.54 -3.20 0.16
CA ALA A 45 20.93 -1.92 0.74
C ALA A 45 21.54 -0.96 -0.29
N VAL A 46 22.45 -1.47 -1.13
CA VAL A 46 23.08 -0.72 -2.21
C VAL A 46 22.04 -0.24 -3.21
N LEU A 47 21.17 -1.13 -3.70
CA LEU A 47 20.09 -0.77 -4.63
C LEU A 47 19.16 0.28 -4.02
N THR A 48 18.74 0.10 -2.77
CA THR A 48 17.86 1.04 -2.08
C THR A 48 18.50 2.42 -1.96
N THR A 49 19.80 2.46 -1.64
CA THR A 49 20.56 3.72 -1.53
C THR A 49 20.68 4.41 -2.87
N MET A 50 20.98 3.67 -3.94
CA MET A 50 21.04 4.21 -5.29
C MET A 50 19.69 4.79 -5.71
N LEU A 51 18.60 4.04 -5.55
CA LEU A 51 17.26 4.50 -5.93
C LEU A 51 16.80 5.72 -5.13
N LYS A 52 17.06 5.77 -3.82
CA LYS A 52 16.81 6.96 -3.00
C LYS A 52 17.59 8.16 -3.52
N GLY A 53 18.88 8.00 -3.82
CA GLY A 53 19.72 9.06 -4.37
C GLY A 53 19.21 9.59 -5.73
N LEU A 54 18.67 8.72 -6.59
CA LEU A 54 18.03 9.16 -7.85
C LEU A 54 16.74 9.94 -7.59
N LEU A 55 15.92 9.47 -6.64
CA LEU A 55 14.67 10.13 -6.27
C LEU A 55 14.92 11.49 -5.61
N ASP A 56 15.92 11.61 -4.75
CA ASP A 56 16.26 12.88 -4.10
C ASP A 56 16.75 13.93 -5.11
N LYS A 57 17.49 13.50 -6.15
CA LYS A 57 17.92 14.38 -7.25
C LYS A 57 16.77 14.81 -8.15
N ALA A 58 15.85 13.89 -8.48
CA ALA A 58 14.76 14.17 -9.41
C ALA A 58 13.54 14.83 -8.76
N VAL A 59 13.25 14.48 -7.50
CA VAL A 59 12.00 14.79 -6.78
C VAL A 59 12.34 15.32 -5.37
N PRO A 60 12.88 16.54 -5.25
CA PRO A 60 13.24 17.08 -3.93
C PRO A 60 12.01 17.22 -3.04
N VAL A 61 12.12 16.76 -1.79
CA VAL A 61 11.04 16.85 -0.81
C VAL A 61 10.79 18.32 -0.46
N LYS A 62 9.57 18.80 -0.73
CA LYS A 62 9.12 20.15 -0.35
C LYS A 62 8.15 20.08 0.81
N LYS A 63 8.42 20.84 1.89
CA LYS A 63 7.44 21.06 2.96
C LYS A 63 6.39 22.05 2.46
N VAL A 64 5.13 21.64 2.42
CA VAL A 64 4.01 22.51 2.02
C VAL A 64 3.07 22.67 3.21
N LYS A 65 2.62 23.90 3.47
CA LYS A 65 1.57 24.15 4.45
C LYS A 65 0.23 23.70 3.87
N ILE A 66 -0.33 22.64 4.42
CA ILE A 66 -1.65 22.13 4.03
C ILE A 66 -2.68 22.61 5.04
N THR A 67 -3.62 23.42 4.57
CA THR A 67 -4.78 23.89 5.33
C THR A 67 -5.98 23.07 4.92
N THR A 68 -6.50 22.23 5.82
CA THR A 68 -7.64 21.32 5.56
C THR A 68 -8.96 22.02 5.29
N ALA A 69 -9.06 23.32 5.61
CA ALA A 69 -10.21 24.15 5.33
C ALA A 69 -10.18 24.81 3.93
N ASP A 70 -9.11 24.62 3.16
CA ASP A 70 -9.05 25.19 1.82
C ASP A 70 -10.04 24.56 0.88
N LYS A 71 -10.74 25.41 0.12
CA LYS A 71 -11.60 24.97 -0.96
C LYS A 71 -10.73 24.36 -2.08
N PRO A 72 -11.23 23.36 -2.84
CA PRO A 72 -10.43 22.65 -3.86
C PRO A 72 -9.81 23.54 -4.95
N TRP A 73 -10.41 24.70 -5.22
CA TRP A 73 -9.93 25.68 -6.21
C TRP A 73 -9.00 26.76 -5.61
N MET A 74 -8.59 26.62 -4.34
CA MET A 74 -7.71 27.58 -3.67
C MET A 74 -6.29 27.48 -4.25
N THR A 75 -5.74 28.63 -4.69
CA THR A 75 -4.37 28.71 -5.24
C THR A 75 -3.47 29.53 -4.32
N VAL A 76 -2.15 29.38 -4.47
CA VAL A 76 -1.15 30.19 -3.74
C VAL A 76 -1.43 31.69 -3.92
N ARG A 77 -1.71 32.11 -5.16
CA ARG A 77 -2.04 33.51 -5.46
C ARG A 77 -3.30 34.01 -4.74
N ILE A 78 -4.32 33.18 -4.59
CA ILE A 78 -5.53 33.57 -3.84
C ILE A 78 -5.21 33.73 -2.35
N LYS A 79 -4.35 32.85 -1.80
CA LYS A 79 -3.91 32.94 -0.39
C LYS A 79 -3.07 34.19 -0.12
N GLU A 80 -2.16 34.54 -1.03
CA GLU A 80 -1.39 35.79 -0.98
C GLU A 80 -2.33 37.01 -0.94
N LEU A 81 -3.26 37.09 -1.90
CA LEU A 81 -4.24 38.19 -1.96
C LEU A 81 -5.14 38.25 -0.72
N LEU A 82 -5.47 37.10 -0.11
CA LEU A 82 -6.21 37.05 1.15
C LEU A 82 -5.38 37.60 2.32
N ALA A 83 -4.09 37.27 2.38
CA ALA A 83 -3.16 37.78 3.40
C ALA A 83 -2.96 39.30 3.26
N GLU A 84 -2.69 39.78 2.03
CA GLU A 84 -2.57 41.21 1.72
C GLU A 84 -3.86 41.96 2.08
N ARG A 85 -5.03 41.41 1.74
CA ARG A 85 -6.33 41.98 2.08
C ARG A 85 -6.51 42.08 3.60
N GLN A 86 -6.10 41.05 4.34
CA GLN A 86 -6.21 41.03 5.80
C GLN A 86 -5.28 42.05 6.45
N GLN A 87 -4.07 42.21 5.90
CA GLN A 87 -3.13 43.26 6.34
C GLN A 87 -3.70 44.65 6.09
N ALA A 88 -4.27 44.89 4.91
CA ALA A 88 -4.94 46.16 4.57
C ALA A 88 -6.09 46.48 5.54
N PHE A 89 -6.89 45.45 5.89
CA PHE A 89 -7.95 45.58 6.90
C PHE A 89 -7.40 45.97 8.28
N CYS A 90 -6.36 45.28 8.76
CA CYS A 90 -5.74 45.59 10.05
C CYS A 90 -5.07 46.97 10.08
N SER A 91 -4.56 47.45 8.96
CA SER A 91 -3.95 48.79 8.83
C SER A 91 -4.95 49.93 8.67
N GLY A 92 -6.25 49.65 8.50
CA GLY A 92 -7.29 50.66 8.29
C GLY A 92 -7.36 51.26 6.88
N ASP A 93 -6.51 50.83 5.94
CA ASP A 93 -6.51 51.32 4.56
C ASP A 93 -7.72 50.76 3.77
N THR A 94 -8.79 51.56 3.74
CA THR A 94 -10.08 51.18 3.15
C THR A 94 -10.00 51.07 1.62
N ALA A 95 -9.15 51.88 0.97
CA ALA A 95 -9.01 51.90 -0.49
C ALA A 95 -8.24 50.68 -1.00
N VAL A 96 -7.16 50.31 -0.32
CA VAL A 96 -6.40 49.08 -0.60
C VAL A 96 -7.24 47.84 -0.27
N TYR A 97 -7.96 47.84 0.85
CA TYR A 97 -8.85 46.74 1.22
C TYR A 97 -9.91 46.46 0.15
N SER A 98 -10.60 47.50 -0.34
CA SER A 98 -11.65 47.35 -1.36
C SER A 98 -11.10 46.78 -2.68
N ARG A 99 -9.94 47.28 -3.13
CA ARG A 99 -9.24 46.75 -4.31
C ARG A 99 -8.87 45.28 -4.14
N LEU A 100 -8.27 44.91 -3.01
CA LEU A 100 -7.86 43.53 -2.73
C LEU A 100 -9.07 42.60 -2.54
N ARG A 101 -10.17 43.07 -1.94
CA ARG A 101 -11.43 42.32 -1.85
C ARG A 101 -11.95 41.95 -3.23
N ASN A 102 -11.96 42.90 -4.17
CA ASN A 102 -12.40 42.69 -5.54
C ASN A 102 -11.44 41.78 -6.31
N ALA A 103 -10.13 41.92 -6.09
CA ALA A 103 -9.11 41.03 -6.66
C ALA A 103 -9.30 39.58 -6.20
N VAL A 104 -9.49 39.35 -4.90
CA VAL A 104 -9.79 38.02 -4.34
C VAL A 104 -11.05 37.43 -4.97
N ALA A 105 -12.13 38.21 -5.08
CA ALA A 105 -13.38 37.75 -5.70
C ALA A 105 -13.18 37.35 -7.17
N LYS A 106 -12.46 38.18 -7.95
CA LYS A 106 -12.13 37.92 -9.36
C LYS A 106 -11.31 36.64 -9.52
N HIS A 107 -10.25 36.48 -8.72
CA HIS A 107 -9.40 35.29 -8.76
C HIS A 107 -10.13 34.03 -8.29
N ASN A 108 -10.96 34.12 -7.26
CA ASN A 108 -11.82 33.01 -6.84
C ASN A 108 -12.78 32.58 -7.97
N LYS A 109 -13.47 33.52 -8.63
CA LYS A 109 -14.37 33.20 -9.76
C LYS A 109 -13.61 32.54 -10.91
N LYS A 110 -12.43 33.08 -11.25
CA LYS A 110 -11.55 32.54 -12.31
C LYS A 110 -11.02 31.15 -11.99
N ALA A 111 -10.70 30.84 -10.73
CA ALA A 111 -10.22 29.52 -10.31
C ALA A 111 -11.36 28.51 -10.13
N LYS A 112 -12.54 28.97 -9.68
CA LYS A 112 -13.71 28.12 -9.43
C LYS A 112 -14.27 27.53 -10.73
N ARG A 113 -14.41 28.33 -11.79
CA ARG A 113 -14.97 27.88 -13.07
C ARG A 113 -14.30 26.62 -13.67
N PRO A 114 -12.97 26.61 -13.94
CA PRO A 114 -12.31 25.45 -14.54
C PRO A 114 -12.31 24.23 -13.61
N TYR A 115 -12.35 24.43 -12.29
CA TYR A 115 -12.49 23.34 -11.34
C TYR A 115 -13.82 22.59 -11.55
N TYR A 116 -14.96 23.30 -11.54
CA TYR A 116 -16.27 22.66 -11.73
C TYR A 116 -16.42 22.08 -13.14
N GLU A 117 -15.92 22.77 -14.17
CA GLU A 117 -15.92 22.24 -15.55
C GLU A 117 -15.16 20.91 -15.65
N ARG A 118 -13.98 20.83 -15.03
CA ARG A 118 -13.17 19.60 -14.99
C ARG A 118 -13.82 18.49 -14.19
N GLU A 119 -14.37 18.80 -13.01
CA GLU A 119 -15.07 17.80 -12.20
C GLU A 119 -16.28 17.22 -12.94
N VAL A 120 -17.10 18.07 -13.56
CA VAL A 120 -18.27 17.62 -14.36
C VAL A 120 -17.84 16.80 -15.58
N ALA A 121 -16.76 17.20 -16.27
CA ALA A 121 -16.22 16.42 -17.39
C ALA A 121 -15.72 15.04 -16.93
N ASN A 122 -14.99 14.98 -15.81
CA ASN A 122 -14.50 13.73 -15.22
C ASN A 122 -15.63 12.81 -14.75
N LEU A 123 -16.76 13.39 -14.31
CA LEU A 123 -17.92 12.63 -13.85
C LEU A 123 -18.56 11.79 -14.96
N LYS A 124 -18.56 12.26 -16.21
CA LYS A 124 -19.11 11.54 -17.38
C LYS A 124 -18.42 10.19 -17.62
N HIS A 125 -17.19 10.02 -17.16
CA HIS A 125 -16.38 8.82 -17.35
C HIS A 125 -16.14 8.05 -16.04
N SER A 126 -16.78 8.47 -14.96
CA SER A 126 -16.61 7.86 -13.63
C SER A 126 -17.61 6.73 -13.41
N ASN A 127 -17.28 5.78 -12.53
CA ASN A 127 -18.22 4.75 -12.13
C ASN A 127 -19.37 5.36 -11.28
N PRO A 128 -20.54 4.70 -11.20
CA PRO A 128 -21.71 5.25 -10.50
C PRO A 128 -21.44 5.63 -9.03
N GLY A 129 -20.62 4.86 -8.32
CA GLY A 129 -20.28 5.13 -6.92
C GLY A 129 -19.44 6.40 -6.74
N HIS A 130 -18.45 6.63 -7.60
CA HIS A 130 -17.66 7.86 -7.62
C HIS A 130 -18.52 9.05 -8.05
N TRP A 131 -19.40 8.83 -9.03
CA TRP A 131 -20.34 9.84 -9.50
C TRP A 131 -21.23 10.38 -8.37
N PHE A 132 -21.87 9.49 -7.62
CA PHE A 132 -22.72 9.87 -6.48
C PHE A 132 -21.93 10.59 -5.37
N LYS A 133 -20.70 10.13 -5.07
CA LYS A 133 -19.85 10.75 -4.04
C LYS A 133 -19.46 12.17 -4.45
N SER A 134 -19.01 12.37 -5.68
CA SER A 134 -18.63 13.68 -6.19
C SER A 134 -19.81 14.65 -6.24
N ILE A 135 -21.01 14.20 -6.57
CA ILE A 135 -22.20 15.07 -6.55
C ILE A 135 -22.56 15.49 -5.12
N LYS A 136 -22.53 14.58 -4.14
CA LYS A 136 -22.74 14.96 -2.73
C LYS A 136 -21.73 16.02 -2.26
N ALA A 137 -20.46 15.87 -2.64
CA ALA A 137 -19.42 16.85 -2.35
C ALA A 137 -19.70 18.21 -3.03
N LEU A 138 -20.10 18.21 -4.30
CA LEU A 138 -20.39 19.43 -5.07
C LEU A 138 -21.62 20.18 -4.54
N MET A 139 -22.62 19.45 -4.03
CA MET A 139 -23.82 20.01 -3.42
C MET A 139 -23.61 20.43 -1.96
N GLY A 140 -22.41 20.25 -1.40
CA GLY A 140 -22.14 20.54 0.01
C GLY A 140 -22.93 19.64 0.97
N MET A 141 -23.42 18.50 0.49
CA MET A 141 -24.09 17.47 1.30
C MET A 141 -23.10 16.56 2.02
N ASP A 142 -21.81 16.66 1.70
CA ASP A 142 -20.78 16.11 2.56
C ASP A 142 -20.79 16.92 3.86
N SER A 143 -21.32 16.30 4.91
CA SER A 143 -21.11 16.78 6.27
C SER A 143 -19.61 16.92 6.47
N VAL A 144 -19.10 18.16 6.48
CA VAL A 144 -17.79 18.44 7.06
C VAL A 144 -17.94 18.00 8.50
N LYS A 145 -17.36 16.85 8.82
CA LYS A 145 -17.27 16.38 10.20
C LYS A 145 -16.26 17.29 10.89
N GLU A 146 -16.70 18.48 11.28
CA GLU A 146 -16.08 19.24 12.35
C GLU A 146 -16.27 18.42 13.63
N ASP A 147 -15.35 17.50 13.90
CA ASP A 147 -15.10 17.11 15.27
C ASP A 147 -14.03 18.08 15.83
N ALA A 148 -14.43 18.68 16.94
CA ALA A 148 -13.82 19.77 17.68
C ALA A 148 -12.39 19.48 18.14
N SER A 149 -11.62 20.55 18.34
CA SER A 149 -10.25 20.56 18.90
C SER A 149 -9.23 19.84 18.02
N ASN A 150 -8.27 20.59 17.46
CA ASN A 150 -7.07 20.00 16.87
C ASN A 150 -6.20 19.52 18.05
N PRO A 151 -6.13 18.21 18.36
CA PRO A 151 -5.43 17.72 19.54
C PRO A 151 -3.96 18.14 19.49
N SER A 152 -3.36 18.35 20.66
CA SER A 152 -1.93 18.65 20.75
C SER A 152 -1.11 17.47 20.22
N ILE A 153 0.13 17.73 19.81
CA ILE A 153 1.05 16.68 19.34
C ILE A 153 1.22 15.59 20.42
N ASN A 154 1.24 15.98 21.70
CA ASN A 154 1.40 15.05 22.81
C ASN A 154 0.20 14.09 22.95
N VAL A 155 -1.03 14.59 22.75
CA VAL A 155 -2.24 13.74 22.77
C VAL A 155 -2.20 12.74 21.61
N LEU A 156 -1.84 13.20 20.41
CA LEU A 156 -1.70 12.31 19.24
C LEU A 156 -0.59 11.26 19.43
N GLN A 157 0.52 11.63 20.09
CA GLN A 157 1.59 10.70 20.40
C GLN A 157 1.10 9.63 21.38
N GLN A 158 0.42 10.02 22.46
CA GLN A 158 -0.13 9.08 23.43
C GLN A 158 -1.17 8.12 22.81
N GLU A 159 -2.01 8.59 21.90
CA GLU A 159 -2.91 7.74 21.12
C GLU A 159 -2.14 6.74 20.24
N CYS A 160 -1.06 7.18 19.59
CA CYS A 160 -0.20 6.32 18.78
C CYS A 160 0.50 5.26 19.64
N ASP A 161 1.00 5.63 20.81
CA ASP A 161 1.67 4.73 21.74
C ASP A 161 0.69 3.67 22.27
N THR A 162 -0.52 4.09 22.66
CA THR A 162 -1.60 3.18 23.08
C THR A 162 -1.96 2.16 21.98
N LEU A 163 -2.03 2.61 20.73
CA LEU A 163 -2.27 1.73 19.58
C LEU A 163 -1.08 0.79 19.34
N ALA A 164 0.15 1.28 19.47
CA ALA A 164 1.36 0.49 19.28
C ALA A 164 1.48 -0.61 20.34
N GLU A 165 1.21 -0.31 21.61
CA GLU A 165 1.16 -1.29 22.70
C GLU A 165 0.06 -2.33 22.46
N HIS A 166 -1.15 -1.89 22.10
CA HIS A 166 -2.25 -2.82 21.81
C HIS A 166 -1.93 -3.75 20.64
N PHE A 167 -1.36 -3.23 19.55
CA PHE A 167 -0.95 -4.07 18.43
C PHE A 167 0.21 -4.99 18.83
N GLY A 168 1.20 -4.48 19.57
CA GLY A 168 2.36 -5.22 20.03
C GLY A 168 2.02 -6.42 20.91
N SER A 169 1.05 -6.27 21.82
CA SER A 169 0.65 -7.35 22.75
C SER A 169 0.02 -8.55 22.03
N VAL A 170 -0.65 -8.34 20.88
CA VAL A 170 -1.16 -9.45 20.05
C VAL A 170 -0.01 -10.33 19.56
N TRP A 171 1.12 -9.73 19.18
CA TRP A 171 2.27 -10.45 18.63
C TRP A 171 3.13 -11.15 19.68
N SER A 172 3.01 -10.82 20.96
CA SER A 172 3.77 -11.48 22.04
C SER A 172 3.21 -12.85 22.42
N GLU A 173 1.92 -13.11 22.14
CA GLU A 173 1.25 -14.37 22.48
C GLU A 173 1.56 -15.50 21.47
N VAL A 174 2.11 -15.16 20.30
CA VAL A 174 2.35 -16.11 19.21
C VAL A 174 3.73 -16.76 19.30
N SER A 175 3.78 -18.10 19.25
CA SER A 175 5.03 -18.84 19.16
C SER A 175 5.73 -18.58 17.83
N ARG A 176 6.87 -17.89 17.88
CA ARG A 176 7.74 -17.59 16.71
C ARG A 176 8.81 -18.65 16.49
N ARG A 177 8.67 -19.83 17.09
CA ARG A 177 9.70 -20.87 17.01
C ARG A 177 9.72 -21.43 15.59
N VAL A 178 10.83 -21.25 14.90
CA VAL A 178 11.06 -21.87 13.59
C VAL A 178 11.43 -23.35 13.82
N PRO A 179 10.75 -24.32 13.20
CA PRO A 179 11.14 -25.73 13.26
C PRO A 179 12.57 -25.90 12.74
N LYS A 180 13.36 -26.82 13.31
CA LYS A 180 14.69 -27.08 12.74
C LYS A 180 14.51 -27.77 11.41
N LEU A 181 15.36 -27.42 10.44
CA LEU A 181 15.32 -28.05 9.11
C LEU A 181 15.40 -29.58 9.21
N THR A 182 16.26 -30.10 10.10
CA THR A 182 16.43 -31.54 10.36
C THR A 182 15.12 -32.26 10.68
N ASP A 183 14.17 -31.57 11.29
CA ASP A 183 12.91 -32.16 11.76
C ASP A 183 11.91 -32.34 10.60
N VAL A 184 12.08 -31.58 9.52
CA VAL A 184 11.13 -31.51 8.40
C VAL A 184 11.74 -31.85 7.05
N GLU A 185 13.07 -31.99 6.95
CA GLU A 185 13.78 -32.16 5.68
C GLU A 185 13.31 -33.36 4.86
N HIS A 186 12.95 -34.46 5.53
CA HIS A 186 12.41 -35.67 4.90
C HIS A 186 11.06 -35.45 4.18
N LYS A 187 10.35 -34.35 4.48
CA LYS A 187 9.07 -33.99 3.86
C LYS A 187 9.22 -33.04 2.69
N LEU A 188 10.39 -32.39 2.56
CA LEU A 188 10.62 -31.35 1.57
C LEU A 188 11.05 -31.93 0.23
N SER A 189 10.55 -31.34 -0.85
CA SER A 189 11.02 -31.69 -2.20
C SER A 189 12.42 -31.14 -2.44
N GLN A 190 13.31 -31.97 -2.98
CA GLN A 190 14.67 -31.60 -3.39
C GLN A 190 14.72 -31.04 -4.82
N ASN A 191 13.56 -30.85 -5.47
CA ASN A 191 13.50 -30.26 -6.80
C ASN A 191 14.09 -28.85 -6.79
N ALA A 192 14.96 -28.58 -7.76
CA ALA A 192 15.61 -27.29 -7.89
C ALA A 192 14.58 -26.17 -8.17
N PHE A 193 14.81 -25.01 -7.57
CA PHE A 193 14.04 -23.81 -7.90
C PHE A 193 14.68 -23.12 -9.11
N SER A 194 13.95 -23.02 -10.22
CA SER A 194 14.44 -22.31 -11.41
C SER A 194 14.60 -20.81 -11.11
N PRO A 195 15.77 -20.20 -11.42
CA PRO A 195 15.97 -18.77 -11.23
C PRO A 195 14.88 -17.94 -11.93
N PHE A 196 14.56 -16.79 -11.34
CA PHE A 196 13.69 -15.82 -11.99
C PHE A 196 14.37 -15.28 -13.24
N SER A 197 13.59 -15.09 -14.30
CA SER A 197 14.02 -14.43 -15.52
C SER A 197 13.69 -12.95 -15.50
N ILE A 198 14.48 -12.14 -16.21
CA ILE A 198 14.23 -10.71 -16.39
C ILE A 198 12.82 -10.46 -16.94
N GLY A 199 12.36 -11.28 -17.88
CA GLY A 199 11.01 -11.18 -18.45
C GLY A 199 9.90 -11.35 -17.41
N GLN A 200 10.04 -12.31 -16.49
CA GLN A 200 9.10 -12.48 -15.37
C GLN A 200 9.08 -11.25 -14.46
N ILE A 201 10.25 -10.70 -14.13
CA ILE A 201 10.36 -9.49 -13.30
C ILE A 201 9.70 -8.29 -14.00
N LYS A 202 10.01 -8.05 -15.28
CA LYS A 202 9.39 -6.99 -16.10
C LYS A 202 7.87 -7.10 -16.10
N ALA A 203 7.33 -8.29 -16.41
CA ALA A 203 5.89 -8.52 -16.45
C ALA A 203 5.20 -8.21 -15.10
N ARG A 204 5.89 -8.50 -14.00
CA ARG A 204 5.39 -8.25 -12.64
C ARG A 204 5.42 -6.78 -12.29
N LEU A 205 6.52 -6.08 -12.56
CA LEU A 205 6.67 -4.64 -12.34
C LEU A 205 5.62 -3.84 -13.09
N ARG A 206 5.32 -4.18 -14.36
CA ARG A 206 4.26 -3.52 -15.16
C ARG A 206 2.87 -3.60 -14.51
N LYS A 207 2.59 -4.68 -13.78
CA LYS A 207 1.31 -4.94 -13.12
C LYS A 207 1.20 -4.33 -11.72
N VAL A 208 2.29 -3.79 -11.17
CA VAL A 208 2.26 -3.12 -9.86
C VAL A 208 1.25 -1.96 -9.88
N ASN A 209 0.52 -1.79 -8.78
CA ASN A 209 -0.38 -0.65 -8.62
C ASN A 209 0.42 0.58 -8.18
N GLY A 210 0.72 1.47 -9.13
CA GLY A 210 1.47 2.71 -8.90
C GLY A 210 0.79 3.77 -8.02
N ARG A 211 -0.40 3.48 -7.46
CA ARG A 211 -1.08 4.34 -6.47
C ARG A 211 -0.87 3.88 -5.02
N LYS A 212 -0.24 2.71 -4.80
CA LYS A 212 0.05 2.23 -3.45
C LYS A 212 1.11 3.10 -2.79
N ALA A 213 0.95 3.31 -1.47
CA ALA A 213 1.92 4.01 -0.65
C ALA A 213 3.24 3.24 -0.57
N ALA A 214 4.34 4.00 -0.44
CA ALA A 214 5.67 3.45 -0.20
C ALA A 214 5.81 2.91 1.24
N GLY A 215 6.77 2.01 1.44
CA GLY A 215 7.16 1.51 2.76
C GLY A 215 8.21 2.41 3.43
N PRO A 216 8.97 1.88 4.40
CA PRO A 216 10.04 2.63 5.08
C PRO A 216 11.18 3.07 4.14
N ASP A 217 11.36 2.36 3.03
CA ASP A 217 12.33 2.70 1.99
C ASP A 217 11.93 3.93 1.16
N LEU A 218 10.70 4.44 1.30
CA LEU A 218 10.16 5.58 0.55
C LEU A 218 10.22 5.42 -0.98
N ILE A 219 10.45 4.22 -1.51
CA ILE A 219 10.48 3.95 -2.95
C ILE A 219 9.03 3.76 -3.43
N PRO A 220 8.49 4.67 -4.27
CA PRO A 220 7.10 4.57 -4.69
C PRO A 220 6.89 3.42 -5.67
N SER A 221 5.79 2.67 -5.50
CA SER A 221 5.34 1.63 -6.46
C SER A 221 5.23 2.13 -7.91
N ARG A 222 5.02 3.43 -8.11
CA ARG A 222 4.96 4.06 -9.44
C ARG A 222 6.30 4.00 -10.16
N VAL A 223 7.41 4.21 -9.45
CA VAL A 223 8.77 4.18 -10.01
C VAL A 223 9.05 2.78 -10.55
N LEU A 224 8.73 1.75 -9.75
CA LEU A 224 8.86 0.35 -10.15
C LEU A 224 8.06 0.01 -11.41
N LYS A 225 6.83 0.53 -11.51
CA LYS A 225 5.97 0.30 -12.67
C LYS A 225 6.48 1.00 -13.94
N GLN A 226 6.93 2.24 -13.79
CA GLN A 226 7.28 3.08 -14.92
C GLN A 226 8.64 2.68 -15.50
N TYR A 227 9.65 2.54 -14.65
CA TYR A 227 11.03 2.22 -15.04
C TYR A 227 11.31 0.71 -14.93
N HIS A 228 10.32 -0.08 -15.28
CA HIS A 228 10.39 -1.53 -15.21
C HIS A 228 11.42 -2.14 -16.16
N GLU A 229 11.73 -1.47 -17.28
CA GLU A 229 12.70 -1.96 -18.26
C GLU A 229 14.11 -1.87 -17.70
N GLU A 230 14.44 -0.75 -17.07
CA GLU A 230 15.73 -0.41 -16.47
C GLU A 230 15.95 -1.16 -15.14
N LEU A 231 14.90 -1.30 -14.34
CA LEU A 231 14.98 -1.93 -13.01
C LEU A 231 14.96 -3.46 -13.06
N ALA A 232 14.35 -4.07 -14.07
CA ALA A 232 14.18 -5.52 -14.07
C ALA A 232 15.51 -6.32 -14.08
N PRO A 233 16.56 -5.95 -14.83
CA PRO A 233 17.83 -6.67 -14.80
C PRO A 233 18.47 -6.67 -13.41
N VAL A 234 18.58 -5.49 -12.77
CA VAL A 234 19.17 -5.37 -11.43
C VAL A 234 18.31 -6.06 -10.37
N LEU A 235 16.99 -5.94 -10.44
CA LEU A 235 16.08 -6.64 -9.51
C LEU A 235 16.11 -8.16 -9.70
N CYS A 236 16.28 -8.64 -10.94
CA CYS A 236 16.42 -10.06 -11.23
C CYS A 236 17.65 -10.65 -10.54
N ASP A 237 18.79 -9.96 -10.63
CA ASP A 237 20.03 -10.35 -9.94
C ASP A 237 19.85 -10.36 -8.41
N VAL A 238 19.28 -9.29 -7.86
CA VAL A 238 18.99 -9.18 -6.41
C VAL A 238 18.08 -10.31 -5.94
N PHE A 239 16.95 -10.55 -6.63
CA PHE A 239 15.98 -11.57 -6.24
C PHE A 239 16.54 -12.99 -6.38
N ASN A 240 17.31 -13.26 -7.43
CA ASN A 240 17.97 -14.57 -7.59
C ASN A 240 19.05 -14.79 -6.54
N SER A 241 19.81 -13.75 -6.18
CA SER A 241 20.76 -13.82 -5.06
C SER A 241 20.05 -14.12 -3.74
N CYS A 242 18.93 -13.46 -3.45
CA CYS A 242 18.10 -13.75 -2.25
C CYS A 242 17.60 -15.20 -2.25
N LEU A 243 17.08 -15.67 -3.37
CA LEU A 243 16.53 -17.02 -3.53
C LEU A 243 17.62 -18.10 -3.39
N GLN A 244 18.78 -17.93 -4.02
CA GLN A 244 19.91 -18.86 -3.93
C GLN A 244 20.41 -19.01 -2.49
N ASN A 245 20.44 -17.90 -1.75
CA ASN A 245 20.84 -17.87 -0.35
C ASN A 245 19.67 -18.15 0.62
N CYS A 246 18.49 -18.48 0.10
CA CYS A 246 17.25 -18.70 0.86
C CYS A 246 16.99 -17.60 1.92
N THR A 247 17.31 -16.35 1.58
CA THR A 247 17.31 -15.23 2.51
C THR A 247 16.20 -14.25 2.16
N PHE A 248 15.43 -13.83 3.16
CA PHE A 248 14.55 -12.67 3.06
C PHE A 248 15.22 -11.45 3.73
N PRO A 249 15.63 -10.43 2.97
CA PRO A 249 16.35 -9.26 3.48
C PRO A 249 15.61 -8.53 4.61
N LEU A 250 16.32 -8.18 5.68
CA LEU A 250 15.75 -7.49 6.85
C LEU A 250 15.04 -6.18 6.48
N GLN A 251 15.61 -5.39 5.56
CA GLN A 251 15.02 -4.13 5.08
C GLN A 251 13.62 -4.30 4.48
N TRP A 252 13.28 -5.50 3.98
CA TRP A 252 11.95 -5.78 3.43
C TRP A 252 10.96 -6.27 4.50
N LYS A 253 11.44 -6.67 5.67
CA LYS A 253 10.62 -7.06 6.83
C LYS A 253 10.15 -5.86 7.65
N GLU A 254 10.87 -4.74 7.57
CA GLU A 254 10.49 -3.50 8.23
C GLU A 254 9.20 -2.93 7.64
N ALA A 255 8.32 -2.43 8.51
CA ALA A 255 7.03 -1.89 8.12
C ALA A 255 6.73 -0.58 8.84
N VAL A 256 6.11 0.36 8.13
CA VAL A 256 5.39 1.47 8.78
C VAL A 256 3.97 1.00 9.06
N VAL A 257 3.61 0.89 10.33
CA VAL A 257 2.25 0.50 10.76
C VAL A 257 1.33 1.71 10.72
N ARG A 258 0.21 1.59 9.99
CA ARG A 258 -0.89 2.56 10.01
C ARG A 258 -2.14 1.96 10.62
N ALA A 259 -2.68 2.62 11.63
CA ALA A 259 -3.99 2.30 12.19
C ALA A 259 -5.09 2.83 11.27
N VAL A 260 -5.97 1.95 10.78
CA VAL A 260 -7.11 2.30 9.93
C VAL A 260 -8.42 1.99 10.66
N PRO A 261 -9.31 2.97 10.89
CA PRO A 261 -10.59 2.72 11.56
C PRO A 261 -11.44 1.67 10.84
N LYS A 262 -11.99 0.69 11.59
CA LYS A 262 -13.01 -0.25 11.08
C LYS A 262 -14.35 0.43 10.87
N LYS A 263 -14.64 1.48 11.67
CA LYS A 263 -15.87 2.27 11.65
C LYS A 263 -15.57 3.77 11.74
N PRO A 264 -16.52 4.66 11.41
CA PRO A 264 -16.24 6.11 11.31
C PRO A 264 -15.75 6.80 12.59
N ARG A 265 -16.09 6.26 13.77
CA ARG A 265 -15.69 6.80 15.08
C ARG A 265 -15.22 5.65 15.98
N PRO A 266 -13.95 5.26 15.87
CA PRO A 266 -13.38 4.26 16.76
C PRO A 266 -13.13 4.88 18.15
N HIS A 267 -13.51 4.16 19.20
CA HIS A 267 -13.29 4.54 20.60
C HIS A 267 -12.22 3.66 21.26
N PHE A 268 -12.02 2.44 20.74
CA PHE A 268 -11.08 1.48 21.29
C PHE A 268 -10.00 1.08 20.27
N PRO A 269 -8.77 0.75 20.70
CA PRO A 269 -7.71 0.24 19.84
C PRO A 269 -8.12 -0.96 18.97
N SER A 270 -8.95 -1.85 19.50
CA SER A 270 -9.47 -3.03 18.81
C SER A 270 -10.37 -2.71 17.60
N GLU A 271 -10.85 -1.47 17.51
CA GLU A 271 -11.68 -0.96 16.42
C GLU A 271 -10.85 -0.41 15.26
N TYR A 272 -9.53 -0.46 15.38
CA TYR A 272 -8.60 -0.19 14.29
C TYR A 272 -8.10 -1.49 13.66
N ARG A 273 -7.75 -1.40 12.37
CA ARG A 273 -6.96 -2.42 11.67
C ARG A 273 -5.53 -1.91 11.59
N GLN A 274 -4.59 -2.76 11.97
CA GLN A 274 -3.18 -2.56 11.68
C GLN A 274 -2.94 -2.82 10.19
N ILE A 275 -2.42 -1.83 9.46
CA ILE A 275 -1.95 -2.01 8.08
C ILE A 275 -0.44 -1.78 8.04
N SER A 276 0.30 -2.83 7.70
CA SER A 276 1.76 -2.77 7.55
C SER A 276 2.14 -2.32 6.14
N LEU A 277 2.73 -1.13 6.04
CA LEU A 277 3.34 -0.63 4.81
C LEU A 277 4.80 -1.10 4.75
N VAL A 278 5.05 -2.23 4.08
CA VAL A 278 6.40 -2.74 3.78
C VAL A 278 6.91 -2.25 2.41
N SER A 279 8.20 -2.46 2.16
CA SER A 279 8.90 -2.12 0.91
C SER A 279 8.10 -2.53 -0.34
N CYS A 280 8.01 -1.62 -1.32
CA CYS A 280 7.36 -1.94 -2.59
C CYS A 280 8.18 -2.96 -3.40
N VAL A 281 9.51 -2.90 -3.28
CA VAL A 281 10.43 -3.87 -3.92
C VAL A 281 10.28 -5.23 -3.24
N GLY A 282 10.24 -5.26 -1.90
CA GLY A 282 9.96 -6.48 -1.12
C GLY A 282 8.67 -7.18 -1.55
N LYS A 283 7.57 -6.44 -1.75
CA LYS A 283 6.29 -7.01 -2.25
C LYS A 283 6.40 -7.65 -3.64
N VAL A 284 7.31 -7.14 -4.49
CA VAL A 284 7.58 -7.76 -5.80
C VAL A 284 8.29 -9.10 -5.59
N TYR A 285 9.22 -9.19 -4.66
CA TYR A 285 9.87 -10.46 -4.31
C TYR A 285 8.93 -11.45 -3.63
N GLU A 286 8.24 -11.04 -2.56
CA GLU A 286 7.24 -11.84 -1.84
C GLU A 286 6.24 -12.48 -2.79
N GLY A 287 5.77 -11.68 -3.74
CA GLY A 287 4.78 -12.21 -4.63
C GLY A 287 5.36 -13.23 -5.63
N LEU A 288 6.63 -13.16 -6.02
CA LEU A 288 7.26 -14.20 -6.84
C LEU A 288 7.33 -15.51 -6.04
N LEU A 289 7.72 -15.43 -4.77
CA LEU A 289 7.71 -16.57 -3.85
C LEU A 289 6.29 -17.12 -3.68
N ARG A 290 5.29 -16.26 -3.55
CA ARG A 290 3.87 -16.64 -3.46
C ARG A 290 3.36 -17.33 -4.71
N ASP A 291 3.78 -16.87 -5.89
CA ASP A 291 3.39 -17.50 -7.15
C ASP A 291 4.01 -18.91 -7.26
N ALA A 292 5.24 -19.12 -6.76
CA ALA A 292 5.87 -20.43 -6.66
C ALA A 292 5.28 -21.32 -5.55
N LEU A 293 4.90 -20.74 -4.41
CA LEU A 293 4.25 -21.43 -3.30
C LEU A 293 2.91 -22.03 -3.74
N LEU A 294 2.12 -21.28 -4.49
CA LEU A 294 0.86 -21.77 -5.02
C LEU A 294 1.05 -22.91 -6.02
N GLN A 295 2.17 -22.95 -6.75
CA GLN A 295 2.48 -24.08 -7.63
C GLN A 295 2.79 -25.34 -6.82
N ASP A 296 3.60 -25.23 -5.78
CA ASP A 296 4.00 -26.36 -4.94
C ASP A 296 2.83 -26.90 -4.08
N THR A 297 1.91 -26.03 -3.67
CA THR A 297 0.80 -26.39 -2.76
C THR A 297 -0.52 -26.67 -3.47
N ALA A 298 -0.59 -26.51 -4.80
CA ALA A 298 -1.84 -26.59 -5.56
C ALA A 298 -2.63 -27.88 -5.32
N SER A 299 -1.94 -29.03 -5.23
CA SER A 299 -2.54 -30.34 -5.00
C SER A 299 -3.10 -30.53 -3.59
N SER A 300 -2.61 -29.77 -2.62
CA SER A 300 -3.00 -29.86 -1.21
C SER A 300 -4.13 -28.90 -0.85
N LEU A 301 -4.50 -27.98 -1.75
CA LEU A 301 -5.58 -27.02 -1.53
C LEU A 301 -6.95 -27.63 -1.88
N ALA A 302 -7.93 -27.44 -0.99
CA ALA A 302 -9.28 -27.90 -1.22
C ALA A 302 -9.90 -27.24 -2.49
N PRO A 303 -10.62 -27.99 -3.33
CA PRO A 303 -11.32 -27.43 -4.49
C PRO A 303 -12.33 -26.33 -4.14
N SER A 304 -12.83 -26.31 -2.90
CA SER A 304 -13.74 -25.29 -2.36
C SER A 304 -13.03 -24.00 -1.87
N GLN A 305 -11.70 -23.92 -1.92
CA GLN A 305 -10.94 -22.74 -1.49
C GLN A 305 -11.10 -21.60 -2.50
N HIS A 306 -11.86 -20.56 -2.15
CA HIS A 306 -12.08 -19.41 -3.05
C HIS A 306 -11.24 -18.19 -2.71
N GLY A 307 -10.92 -17.99 -1.42
CA GLY A 307 -10.12 -16.86 -0.96
C GLY A 307 -8.69 -16.92 -1.50
N PHE A 308 -8.19 -15.77 -1.98
CA PHE A 308 -6.82 -15.59 -2.48
C PHE A 308 -6.42 -16.47 -3.68
N MET A 309 -7.37 -17.14 -4.33
CA MET A 309 -7.12 -17.97 -5.50
C MET A 309 -7.36 -17.21 -6.81
N ALA A 310 -6.49 -17.43 -7.79
CA ALA A 310 -6.66 -16.85 -9.11
C ALA A 310 -7.98 -17.31 -9.75
N ARG A 311 -8.69 -16.38 -10.42
CA ARG A 311 -9.98 -16.63 -11.10
C ARG A 311 -11.12 -17.07 -10.17
N ARG A 312 -10.99 -16.88 -8.85
CA ARG A 312 -12.05 -17.09 -7.86
C ARG A 312 -12.36 -15.78 -7.14
N SER A 313 -13.59 -15.67 -6.65
CA SER A 313 -14.12 -14.50 -5.95
C SER A 313 -15.16 -14.92 -4.89
N THR A 314 -15.63 -13.94 -4.11
CA THR A 314 -16.75 -14.15 -3.18
C THR A 314 -18.03 -14.55 -3.91
N VAL A 315 -18.24 -14.06 -5.13
CA VAL A 315 -19.39 -14.41 -5.97
C VAL A 315 -19.32 -15.89 -6.38
N THR A 316 -18.16 -16.36 -6.83
CA THR A 316 -18.01 -17.79 -7.19
C THR A 316 -18.17 -18.70 -5.97
N ALA A 317 -17.72 -18.26 -4.80
CA ALA A 317 -17.91 -19.01 -3.55
C ALA A 317 -19.40 -19.13 -3.20
N LEU A 318 -20.15 -18.03 -3.31
CA LEU A 318 -21.59 -18.01 -3.06
C LEU A 318 -22.33 -18.92 -4.04
N ILE A 319 -22.01 -18.86 -5.33
CA ILE A 319 -22.60 -19.73 -6.36
C ILE A 319 -22.33 -21.20 -6.02
N TYR A 320 -21.09 -21.55 -5.68
CA TYR A 320 -20.70 -22.91 -5.31
C TYR A 320 -21.51 -23.45 -4.10
N ILE A 321 -21.67 -22.61 -3.06
CA ILE A 321 -22.45 -22.95 -1.87
C ILE A 321 -23.93 -23.12 -2.22
N LEU A 322 -24.53 -22.17 -2.92
CA LEU A 322 -25.95 -22.23 -3.32
C LEU A 322 -26.25 -23.43 -4.19
N GLN A 323 -25.39 -23.75 -5.16
CA GLN A 323 -25.53 -24.93 -6.00
C GLN A 323 -25.50 -26.22 -5.16
N SER A 324 -24.62 -26.29 -4.16
CA SER A 324 -24.54 -27.43 -3.25
C SER A 324 -25.83 -27.59 -2.43
N TRP A 325 -26.37 -26.49 -1.91
CA TRP A 325 -27.65 -26.49 -1.18
C TRP A 325 -28.83 -26.89 -2.06
N HIS A 326 -28.96 -26.31 -3.24
CA HIS A 326 -30.04 -26.65 -4.18
C HIS A 326 -29.98 -28.12 -4.61
N LYS A 327 -28.78 -28.65 -4.83
CA LYS A 327 -28.60 -30.07 -5.18
C LYS A 327 -29.08 -30.98 -4.04
N ALA A 328 -28.77 -30.65 -2.78
CA ALA A 328 -29.22 -31.41 -1.62
C ALA A 328 -30.76 -31.39 -1.50
N LEU A 329 -31.37 -30.21 -1.55
CA LEU A 329 -32.82 -30.04 -1.46
C LEU A 329 -33.58 -30.74 -2.61
N ASN A 330 -33.06 -30.69 -3.83
CA ASN A 330 -33.68 -31.35 -4.99
C ASN A 330 -33.51 -32.88 -4.97
N SER A 331 -32.54 -33.41 -4.21
CA SER A 331 -32.28 -34.86 -4.18
C SER A 331 -33.30 -35.61 -3.32
N ASN A 332 -33.87 -34.95 -2.30
CA ASN A 332 -34.91 -35.51 -1.45
C ASN A 332 -35.81 -34.39 -0.90
N PRO A 333 -37.13 -34.39 -1.18
CA PRO A 333 -38.07 -33.38 -0.67
C PRO A 333 -38.15 -33.27 0.86
N LYS A 334 -37.65 -34.27 1.59
CA LYS A 334 -37.61 -34.30 3.07
C LYS A 334 -36.23 -33.92 3.64
N MET A 335 -35.27 -33.51 2.80
CA MET A 335 -33.96 -33.07 3.27
C MET A 335 -33.99 -31.60 3.66
N ASP A 336 -33.40 -31.29 4.81
CA ASP A 336 -33.13 -29.91 5.24
C ASP A 336 -31.64 -29.58 5.08
N VAL A 337 -31.35 -28.31 4.82
CA VAL A 337 -29.97 -27.80 4.72
C VAL A 337 -29.69 -26.87 5.90
N HIS A 338 -28.71 -27.24 6.70
CA HIS A 338 -28.19 -26.41 7.80
C HIS A 338 -26.79 -25.90 7.44
N ALA A 339 -26.53 -24.62 7.67
CA ALA A 339 -25.24 -23.99 7.41
C ALA A 339 -24.60 -23.52 8.73
N VAL A 340 -23.33 -23.91 8.93
CA VAL A 340 -22.50 -23.42 10.03
C VAL A 340 -21.44 -22.50 9.45
N ILE A 341 -21.44 -21.24 9.89
CA ILE A 341 -20.47 -20.23 9.46
C ILE A 341 -19.51 -19.98 10.62
N VAL A 342 -18.21 -20.21 10.37
CA VAL A 342 -17.15 -20.03 11.35
C VAL A 342 -16.25 -18.89 10.88
N ASP A 343 -15.93 -17.97 11.78
CA ASP A 343 -14.98 -16.87 11.53
C ASP A 343 -13.84 -16.94 12.55
N PHE A 344 -12.61 -16.74 12.08
CA PHE A 344 -11.42 -16.79 12.92
C PHE A 344 -11.06 -15.39 13.44
N SER A 345 -11.04 -15.25 14.76
CA SER A 345 -10.58 -14.02 15.42
C SER A 345 -9.11 -13.74 15.10
N ARG A 346 -8.84 -12.60 14.43
CA ARG A 346 -7.47 -12.09 14.17
C ARG A 346 -6.55 -13.12 13.48
N ALA A 347 -7.08 -13.87 12.51
CA ALA A 347 -6.42 -15.03 11.91
C ALA A 347 -4.95 -14.83 11.46
N PHE A 348 -4.60 -13.66 10.92
CA PHE A 348 -3.22 -13.37 10.49
C PHE A 348 -2.29 -13.01 11.65
N ASP A 349 -2.84 -12.43 12.72
CA ASP A 349 -2.06 -11.95 13.87
C ASP A 349 -1.82 -13.09 14.89
N THR A 350 -2.60 -14.18 14.83
CA THR A 350 -2.56 -15.29 15.80
C THR A 350 -1.95 -16.58 15.26
N ILE A 351 -1.51 -16.60 14.00
CA ILE A 351 -0.99 -17.82 13.37
C ILE A 351 0.37 -18.21 13.96
N SER A 352 0.50 -19.44 14.47
CA SER A 352 1.76 -19.97 14.96
C SER A 352 2.73 -20.20 13.79
N HIS A 353 3.90 -19.54 13.81
CA HIS A 353 4.90 -19.70 12.76
C HIS A 353 5.43 -21.14 12.72
N SER A 354 5.54 -21.81 13.88
CA SER A 354 5.98 -23.19 13.95
C SER A 354 5.03 -24.13 13.22
N GLN A 355 3.72 -24.00 13.49
CA GLN A 355 2.69 -24.84 12.89
C GLN A 355 2.53 -24.53 11.40
N LEU A 356 2.63 -23.26 11.00
CA LEU A 356 2.60 -22.87 9.59
C LEU A 356 3.74 -23.53 8.81
N LEU A 357 4.97 -23.43 9.31
CA LEU A 357 6.14 -23.99 8.63
C LEU A 357 6.13 -25.53 8.60
N THR A 358 5.66 -26.18 9.65
CA THR A 358 5.46 -27.64 9.65
C THR A 358 4.37 -28.05 8.65
N SER A 359 3.23 -27.37 8.65
CA SER A 359 2.12 -27.65 7.71
C SER A 359 2.55 -27.42 6.26
N LEU A 360 3.38 -26.40 6.00
CA LEU A 360 3.96 -26.18 4.67
C LEU A 360 4.90 -27.32 4.28
N ALA A 361 5.72 -27.83 5.20
CA ALA A 361 6.57 -28.98 4.91
C ALA A 361 5.75 -30.23 4.56
N ASP A 362 4.62 -30.45 5.24
CA ASP A 362 3.70 -31.57 4.95
C ASP A 362 3.10 -31.53 3.54
N THR A 363 3.08 -30.36 2.88
CA THR A 363 2.61 -30.24 1.49
C THR A 363 3.61 -30.74 0.45
N GLY A 364 4.85 -31.07 0.83
CA GLY A 364 5.89 -31.46 -0.13
C GLY A 364 6.55 -30.28 -0.86
N ILE A 365 6.46 -29.07 -0.31
CA ILE A 365 7.06 -27.86 -0.87
C ILE A 365 8.58 -28.01 -1.09
N ARG A 366 9.12 -27.32 -2.10
CA ARG A 366 10.57 -27.29 -2.36
C ARG A 366 11.37 -26.74 -1.17
N ARG A 367 12.49 -27.38 -0.86
CA ARG A 367 13.41 -27.01 0.24
C ARG A 367 13.84 -25.54 0.17
N THR A 368 14.21 -25.04 -1.01
CA THR A 368 14.61 -23.64 -1.22
C THR A 368 13.50 -22.66 -0.83
N LEU A 369 12.26 -22.99 -1.17
CA LEU A 369 11.11 -22.12 -0.89
C LEU A 369 10.74 -22.17 0.59
N TRP A 370 10.77 -23.35 1.21
CA TRP A 370 10.60 -23.48 2.66
C TRP A 370 11.62 -22.65 3.43
N LEU A 371 12.91 -22.76 3.09
CA LEU A 371 13.97 -21.97 3.75
C LEU A 371 13.79 -20.46 3.53
N SER A 372 13.41 -20.06 2.31
CA SER A 372 13.15 -18.64 2.00
C SER A 372 11.99 -18.07 2.80
N ILE A 373 10.92 -18.86 3.04
CA ILE A 373 9.77 -18.47 3.85
C ILE A 373 10.13 -18.49 5.34
N SER A 374 10.90 -19.47 5.82
CA SER A 374 11.42 -19.51 7.19
C SER A 374 12.36 -18.33 7.50
N SER A 375 12.99 -17.77 6.46
CA SER A 375 13.80 -16.57 6.55
C SER A 375 12.98 -15.28 6.57
N TYR A 376 11.67 -15.28 6.29
CA TYR A 376 10.79 -14.11 6.42
C TYR A 376 10.49 -13.85 7.91
#